data_AF-A0AAU5XS20-F1
#
_entry.id   AF-A0AAU5XS20-F1
#
_cell.length_a   1.000
_cell.length_b   1.000
_cell.length_c   1.000
_cell.angle_alpha   90.00
_cell.angle_beta   90.00
_cell.angle_gamma   90.00
#
_symmetry.space_group_name_H-M   'P 1'
#
loop_
_entity.id
_entity.type
_entity.pdbx_description
1 polymer ?
#
loop_
_entity_poly.entity_id
_entity_poly.type
_entity_poly.pdbx_seq_one_letter_code
_entity_poly.pdbx_strand_id
1 'polypeptide(L)'
;MSGLSSGDYVTQQIKALARAVRREGAGGVGTRSFQLAEHLAAEGGIHRGDILTATATLLAMTAWCDGEADAACRFAALAGEHDEESRELVTHLLRLEAGADQGRLPQEQVEALLEYARRARRGDLAKRARAITGSRGGRHRRDN
;
A
#
# COMPACT_ATOMS: atom_id res chain seq x y z
N MET A 1 3.53 23.76 12.79
CA MET A 1 3.81 22.73 11.77
C MET A 1 3.11 21.47 12.20
N SER A 2 2.03 21.10 11.52
CA SER A 2 1.22 19.94 11.85
C SER A 2 2.07 18.69 11.61
N GLY A 3 2.47 18.00 12.67
CA GLY A 3 3.14 16.71 12.57
C GLY A 3 2.24 15.78 11.78
N LEU A 4 2.63 15.44 10.55
CA LEU A 4 2.03 14.34 9.83
C LEU A 4 2.23 13.12 10.73
N SER A 5 1.11 12.50 11.12
CA SER A 5 1.15 11.19 11.79
C SER A 5 2.07 10.29 10.96
N SER A 6 3.01 9.58 11.60
CA SER A 6 3.93 8.67 10.92
C SER A 6 3.21 7.74 9.92
N GLY A 7 1.95 7.36 10.22
CA GLY A 7 1.11 6.57 9.31
C GLY A 7 0.65 7.27 8.01
N ASP A 8 0.43 8.58 8.04
CA ASP A 8 0.09 9.37 6.84
C ASP A 8 1.32 9.54 5.94
N TYR A 9 2.51 9.68 6.54
CA TYR A 9 3.77 9.76 5.79
C TYR A 9 4.07 8.43 5.07
N VAL A 10 4.00 7.28 5.75
CA VAL A 10 4.18 5.94 5.14
C VAL A 10 3.24 5.74 3.96
N THR A 11 1.96 6.11 4.14
CA THR A 11 0.95 6.01 3.08
C THR A 11 1.32 6.88 1.88
N GLN A 12 1.74 8.12 2.09
CA GLN A 12 2.13 9.03 1.01
C GLN A 12 3.35 8.51 0.24
N GLN A 13 4.34 7.94 0.94
CA GLN A 13 5.53 7.39 0.30
C GLN A 13 5.23 6.15 -0.54
N ILE A 14 4.38 5.25 -0.04
CA ILE A 14 3.92 4.09 -0.83
C ILE A 14 3.13 4.54 -2.06
N LYS A 15 2.35 5.62 -1.97
CA LYS A 15 1.67 6.21 -3.13
C LYS A 15 2.64 6.79 -4.15
N ALA A 16 3.66 7.51 -3.69
CA ALA A 16 4.70 8.06 -4.56
C ALA A 16 5.45 6.94 -5.29
N LEU A 17 5.84 5.91 -4.56
CA LEU A 17 6.46 4.70 -5.10
C LEU A 17 5.56 3.98 -6.11
N ALA A 18 4.29 3.75 -5.80
CA ALA A 18 3.34 3.12 -6.73
C ALA A 18 3.12 3.95 -8.01
N ARG A 19 3.25 5.27 -7.94
CA ARG A 19 3.21 6.14 -9.14
C ARG A 19 4.51 6.04 -9.95
N ALA A 20 5.66 5.93 -9.28
CA ALA A 20 6.95 5.74 -9.93
C ALA A 20 6.99 4.39 -10.68
N VAL A 21 6.65 3.29 -10.01
CA VAL A 21 6.60 1.94 -10.58
C VAL A 21 5.68 1.89 -11.81
N ARG A 22 4.47 2.45 -11.73
CA ARG A 22 3.52 2.50 -12.86
C ARG A 22 4.01 3.33 -14.05
N ARG A 23 4.91 4.29 -13.83
CA ARG A 23 5.49 5.11 -14.91
C ARG A 23 6.72 4.46 -15.55
N GLU A 24 7.45 3.63 -14.82
CA GLU A 24 8.64 2.96 -15.34
C GLU A 24 8.30 1.76 -16.23
N GLY A 25 7.16 1.09 -16.01
CA GLY A 25 6.78 -0.12 -16.73
C GLY A 25 7.74 -1.29 -16.49
N ALA A 26 7.45 -2.48 -17.03
CA ALA A 26 8.31 -3.66 -16.82
C ALA A 26 9.76 -3.53 -17.35
N GLY A 27 10.03 -2.61 -18.28
CA GLY A 27 11.37 -2.34 -18.82
C GLY A 27 12.31 -1.62 -17.85
N GLY A 28 11.79 -1.01 -16.79
CA GLY A 28 12.57 -0.54 -15.66
C GLY A 28 12.61 -1.63 -14.59
N VAL A 29 13.62 -2.50 -14.63
CA VAL A 29 13.73 -3.80 -13.90
C VAL A 29 13.85 -3.66 -12.36
N GLY A 30 13.18 -2.70 -11.74
CA GLY A 30 13.12 -2.50 -10.29
C GLY A 30 14.28 -1.69 -9.72
N THR A 31 15.46 -1.62 -10.34
CA THR A 31 16.67 -1.01 -9.75
C THR A 31 16.45 0.43 -9.29
N ARG A 32 15.81 1.27 -10.12
CA ARG A 32 15.52 2.67 -9.77
C ARG A 32 14.42 2.81 -8.72
N SER A 33 13.39 1.97 -8.80
CA SER A 33 12.34 1.87 -7.79
C SER A 33 12.88 1.40 -6.44
N PHE A 34 13.84 0.48 -6.41
CA PHE A 34 14.54 0.03 -5.20
C PHE A 34 15.47 1.12 -4.65
N GLN A 35 16.21 1.84 -5.49
CA GLN A 35 17.02 2.99 -5.04
C GLN A 35 16.15 4.09 -4.42
N LEU A 36 14.98 4.37 -5.02
CA LEU A 36 14.01 5.29 -4.45
C LEU A 36 13.48 4.76 -3.11
N ALA A 37 13.16 3.47 -3.02
CA ALA A 37 12.72 2.83 -1.79
C ALA A 37 13.76 2.90 -0.66
N GLU A 38 15.03 2.68 -0.99
CA GLU A 38 16.14 2.79 -0.05
C GLU A 38 16.33 4.23 0.43
N HIS A 39 16.22 5.20 -0.47
CA HIS A 39 16.27 6.62 -0.10
C HIS A 39 15.13 6.98 0.86
N LEU A 40 13.91 6.55 0.56
CA LEU A 40 12.73 6.76 1.41
C LEU A 40 12.85 6.09 2.78
N ALA A 41 13.49 4.93 2.85
CA ALA A 41 13.80 4.27 4.13
C ALA A 41 14.85 5.04 4.94
N ALA A 42 15.82 5.67 4.27
CA ALA A 42 16.90 6.42 4.90
C ALA A 42 16.47 7.80 5.45
N GLU A 43 15.42 8.42 4.89
CA GLU A 43 14.90 9.72 5.35
C GLU A 43 14.32 9.71 6.78
N GLY A 44 14.16 8.53 7.39
CA GLY A 44 13.76 8.37 8.79
C GLY A 44 12.25 8.52 9.00
N GLY A 45 11.63 7.51 9.61
CA GLY A 45 10.19 7.51 9.93
C GLY A 45 9.40 6.35 9.34
N ILE A 46 10.05 5.45 8.59
CA ILE A 46 9.46 4.23 8.01
C ILE A 46 10.45 3.07 8.15
N HIS A 47 9.95 1.87 8.44
CA HIS A 47 10.79 0.68 8.49
C HIS A 47 11.26 0.31 7.07
N ARG A 48 12.56 0.04 6.90
CA ARG A 48 13.12 -0.32 5.59
C ARG A 48 12.44 -1.54 4.99
N GLY A 49 12.08 -2.53 5.82
CA GLY A 49 11.33 -3.71 5.40
C GLY A 49 9.99 -3.39 4.75
N ASP A 50 9.21 -2.45 5.31
CA ASP A 50 7.90 -2.06 4.78
C ASP A 50 7.98 -1.53 3.36
N ILE A 51 8.93 -0.62 3.11
CA ILE A 51 9.08 0.05 1.81
C ILE A 51 9.59 -0.95 0.77
N LEU A 52 10.58 -1.78 1.10
CA LEU A 52 11.10 -2.78 0.18
C LEU A 52 10.04 -3.83 -0.16
N THR A 53 9.27 -4.29 0.82
CA THR A 53 8.15 -5.21 0.63
C THR A 53 7.07 -4.59 -0.27
N ALA A 54 6.71 -3.33 -0.03
CA ALA A 54 5.76 -2.60 -0.85
C ALA A 54 6.27 -2.47 -2.30
N THR A 55 7.55 -2.14 -2.47
CA THR A 55 8.21 -2.00 -3.77
C THR A 55 8.18 -3.30 -4.54
N ALA A 56 8.64 -4.39 -3.93
CA ALA A 56 8.68 -5.71 -4.55
C ALA A 56 7.28 -6.19 -4.94
N THR A 57 6.28 -5.98 -4.07
CA THR A 57 4.90 -6.38 -4.36
C THR A 57 4.31 -5.58 -5.52
N LEU A 58 4.54 -4.26 -5.57
CA LEU A 58 4.08 -3.41 -6.67
C LEU A 58 4.75 -3.75 -7.99
N LEU A 59 6.05 -4.05 -7.98
CA LEU A 59 6.79 -4.51 -9.15
C LEU A 59 6.28 -5.87 -9.64
N ALA A 60 5.99 -6.80 -8.73
CA ALA A 60 5.42 -8.10 -9.08
C ALA A 60 4.04 -7.96 -9.76
N MET A 61 3.16 -7.12 -9.20
CA MET A 61 1.85 -6.84 -9.79
C MET A 61 1.96 -6.17 -11.17
N THR A 62 2.88 -5.22 -11.33
CA THR A 62 3.08 -4.52 -12.59
C THR A 62 3.63 -5.46 -13.67
N ALA A 63 4.67 -6.23 -13.34
CA ALA A 63 5.23 -7.24 -14.25
C ALA A 63 4.18 -8.27 -14.67
N TRP A 64 3.30 -8.70 -13.75
CA TRP A 64 2.19 -9.59 -14.07
C TRP A 64 1.21 -8.95 -15.08
N CYS A 65 0.83 -7.69 -14.86
CA CYS A 65 -0.05 -6.96 -15.79
C CYS A 65 0.59 -6.75 -17.17
N ASP A 66 1.91 -6.60 -17.23
CA ASP A 66 2.68 -6.41 -18.47
C ASP A 66 2.98 -7.74 -19.19
N GLY A 67 2.60 -8.90 -18.63
CA GLY A 67 2.83 -10.23 -19.20
C GLY A 67 4.23 -10.80 -18.95
N GLU A 68 5.02 -10.17 -18.07
CA GLU A 68 6.41 -10.51 -17.75
C GLU A 68 6.48 -11.50 -16.57
N ALA A 69 6.10 -12.75 -16.82
CA ALA A 69 5.94 -13.78 -15.79
C ALA A 69 7.21 -14.02 -14.94
N ASP A 70 8.38 -14.06 -15.58
CA ASP A 70 9.64 -14.29 -14.87
C ASP A 70 9.98 -13.13 -13.93
N ALA A 71 9.71 -11.89 -14.35
CA ALA A 71 9.91 -10.71 -13.50
C ALA A 71 8.90 -10.71 -12.34
N ALA A 72 7.63 -11.06 -12.61
CA ALA A 72 6.61 -11.17 -11.58
C ALA A 72 7.01 -12.20 -10.50
N CYS A 73 7.48 -13.38 -10.89
CA CYS A 73 7.97 -14.40 -9.98
C CYS A 73 9.16 -13.95 -9.14
N ARG A 74 10.16 -13.31 -9.76
CA ARG A 74 11.33 -12.78 -9.04
C ARG A 74 10.93 -11.74 -7.99
N PHE A 75 10.08 -10.78 -8.34
CA PHE A 75 9.65 -9.75 -7.41
C PHE A 75 8.71 -10.30 -6.32
N ALA A 76 7.88 -11.30 -6.64
CA ALA A 76 7.08 -11.99 -5.63
C ALA A 76 7.95 -12.73 -4.61
N ALA A 77 9.04 -13.36 -5.05
CA ALA A 77 10.01 -13.98 -4.15
C ALA A 77 10.68 -12.94 -3.24
N LEU A 78 11.15 -11.81 -3.81
CA LEU A 78 11.74 -10.70 -3.05
C LEU A 78 10.77 -10.11 -2.02
N ALA A 79 9.48 -9.98 -2.37
CA ALA A 79 8.46 -9.54 -1.41
C ALA A 79 8.28 -10.53 -0.24
N GLY A 80 8.61 -11.81 -0.46
CA GLY A 80 8.58 -12.87 0.56
C GLY A 80 9.80 -12.93 1.46
N GLU A 81 10.92 -12.27 1.11
CA GLU A 81 12.17 -12.27 1.90
C GLU A 81 12.12 -11.37 3.13
N HIS A 82 11.16 -10.45 3.18
CA HIS A 82 10.98 -9.53 4.29
C HIS A 82 10.07 -10.12 5.39
N ASP A 83 10.17 -9.52 6.58
CA ASP A 83 9.47 -10.01 7.77
C ASP A 83 7.94 -10.05 7.58
N GLU A 84 7.30 -10.92 8.36
CA GLU A 84 5.85 -11.13 8.27
C GLU A 84 5.04 -9.87 8.58
N GLU A 85 5.54 -8.99 9.44
CA GLU A 85 4.86 -7.75 9.81
C GLU A 85 4.84 -6.75 8.64
N SER A 86 5.95 -6.60 7.93
CA SER A 86 6.05 -5.80 6.70
C SER A 86 5.09 -6.31 5.62
N ARG A 87 5.02 -7.64 5.42
CA ARG A 87 4.12 -8.26 4.43
C ARG A 87 2.65 -8.06 4.76
N GLU A 88 2.29 -8.20 6.04
CA GLU A 88 0.93 -7.99 6.51
C GLU A 88 0.51 -6.52 6.34
N LEU A 89 1.36 -5.57 6.73
CA LEU A 89 1.12 -4.14 6.54
C LEU A 89 0.89 -3.80 5.07
N VAL A 90 1.77 -4.25 4.17
CA VAL A 90 1.67 -3.98 2.73
C VAL A 90 0.38 -4.55 2.16
N THR A 91 0.01 -5.76 2.55
CA THR A 91 -1.26 -6.39 2.14
C THR A 91 -2.46 -5.52 2.54
N HIS A 92 -2.47 -5.02 3.78
CA HIS A 92 -3.52 -4.14 4.28
C HIS A 92 -3.58 -2.80 3.54
N LEU A 93 -2.44 -2.20 3.25
CA LEU A 93 -2.36 -0.95 2.50
C LEU A 93 -2.85 -1.12 1.06
N LEU A 94 -2.46 -2.20 0.38
CA LEU A 94 -2.94 -2.48 -0.98
C LEU A 94 -4.45 -2.72 -1.01
N ARG A 95 -5.01 -3.46 -0.04
CA ARG A 95 -6.46 -3.64 0.11
C ARG A 95 -7.18 -2.31 0.35
N LEU A 96 -6.61 -1.43 1.17
CA LEU A 96 -7.15 -0.09 1.40
C LEU A 96 -7.18 0.76 0.13
N GLU A 97 -6.11 0.75 -0.67
CA GLU A 97 -6.08 1.49 -1.94
C GLU A 97 -7.07 0.90 -2.94
N ALA A 98 -7.08 -0.42 -3.13
CA ALA A 98 -8.04 -1.08 -4.01
C ALA A 98 -9.50 -0.83 -3.57
N GLY A 99 -9.76 -0.84 -2.26
CA GLY A 99 -11.09 -0.56 -1.72
C GLY A 99 -11.50 0.91 -1.84
N ALA A 100 -10.54 1.84 -1.75
CA ALA A 100 -10.79 3.25 -2.01
C ALA A 100 -11.13 3.49 -3.49
N ASP A 101 -10.39 2.86 -4.41
CA ASP A 101 -10.64 2.93 -5.85
C ASP A 101 -12.02 2.36 -6.22
N GLN A 102 -12.43 1.27 -5.58
CA GLN A 102 -13.73 0.63 -5.82
C GLN A 102 -14.89 1.24 -5.01
N GLY A 103 -14.62 2.18 -4.10
CA GLY A 103 -15.61 2.73 -3.16
C GLY A 103 -16.24 1.69 -2.23
N ARG A 104 -15.60 0.52 -2.06
CA ARG A 104 -16.08 -0.58 -1.21
C ARG A 104 -14.89 -1.40 -0.73
N LEU A 105 -14.96 -1.86 0.51
CA LEU A 105 -14.03 -2.85 1.06
C LEU A 105 -14.86 -4.01 1.62
N PRO A 106 -14.58 -5.28 1.24
CA PRO A 106 -15.29 -6.44 1.79
C PRO A 106 -15.19 -6.50 3.32
N GLN A 107 -16.25 -6.94 3.97
CA GLN A 107 -16.35 -6.94 5.44
C GLN A 107 -15.20 -7.71 6.12
N GLU A 108 -14.85 -8.88 5.60
CA GLU A 108 -13.70 -9.67 6.09
C GLU A 108 -12.37 -8.90 6.01
N GLN A 109 -12.18 -8.11 4.94
CA GLN A 109 -10.98 -7.28 4.78
C GLN A 109 -10.97 -6.07 5.72
N VAL A 110 -12.15 -5.52 6.02
CA VAL A 110 -12.33 -4.45 7.02
C VAL A 110 -11.99 -4.97 8.40
N GLU A 111 -12.49 -6.14 8.78
CA GLU A 111 -12.26 -6.75 10.08
C GLU A 111 -10.78 -7.07 10.30
N ALA A 112 -10.15 -7.75 9.33
CA ALA A 112 -8.71 -8.04 9.38
C ALA A 112 -7.88 -6.76 9.51
N LEU A 113 -8.22 -5.71 8.76
CA LEU A 113 -7.53 -4.42 8.83
C LEU A 113 -7.72 -3.71 10.18
N LEU A 114 -8.92 -3.78 10.77
CA LEU A 114 -9.19 -3.19 12.09
C LEU A 114 -8.49 -3.95 13.21
N GLU A 115 -8.35 -5.26 13.08
CA GLU A 115 -7.55 -6.08 13.99
C GLU A 115 -6.06 -5.73 13.92
N TYR A 116 -5.49 -5.70 12.71
CA TYR A 116 -4.12 -5.24 12.48
C TYR A 116 -3.89 -3.84 13.06
N ALA A 117 -4.76 -2.89 12.72
CA ALA A 117 -4.65 -1.51 13.17
C ALA A 117 -4.66 -1.37 14.71
N ARG A 118 -5.40 -2.24 15.40
CA ARG A 118 -5.41 -2.27 16.87
C ARG A 118 -4.09 -2.79 17.43
N ARG A 119 -3.59 -3.92 16.91
CA ARG A 119 -2.33 -4.53 17.34
C ARG A 119 -1.13 -3.63 17.08
N ALA A 120 -1.04 -3.06 15.88
CA ALA A 120 0.04 -2.16 15.46
C ALA A 120 -0.15 -0.71 15.91
N ARG A 121 -1.23 -0.39 16.66
CA ARG A 121 -1.60 0.98 17.10
C ARG A 121 -1.71 1.99 15.95
N ARG A 122 -2.13 1.54 14.77
CA ARG A 122 -2.29 2.33 13.54
C ARG A 122 -3.71 2.88 13.41
N GLY A 123 -4.04 3.87 14.25
CA GLY A 123 -5.35 4.52 14.24
C GLY A 123 -5.70 5.21 12.91
N ASP A 124 -4.69 5.58 12.12
CA ASP A 124 -4.84 6.09 10.74
C ASP A 124 -5.50 5.06 9.82
N LEU A 125 -5.06 3.80 9.86
CA LEU A 125 -5.63 2.72 9.03
C LEU A 125 -7.08 2.41 9.41
N ALA A 126 -7.37 2.40 10.72
CA ALA A 126 -8.74 2.20 11.20
C ALA A 126 -9.70 3.32 10.74
N LYS A 127 -9.25 4.58 10.75
CA LYS A 127 -10.04 5.70 10.23
C LYS A 127 -10.32 5.55 8.73
N ARG A 128 -9.30 5.19 7.94
CA ARG A 128 -9.42 4.99 6.49
C ARG A 128 -10.37 3.85 6.14
N ALA A 129 -10.27 2.72 6.84
CA ALA A 129 -11.18 1.58 6.68
C ALA A 129 -12.65 2.00 6.85
N ARG A 130 -12.93 2.73 7.93
CA ARG A 130 -14.28 3.23 8.27
C ARG A 130 -14.79 4.27 7.28
N ALA A 131 -13.92 5.10 6.71
CA ALA A 131 -14.32 6.10 5.71
C ALA A 131 -14.83 5.44 4.41
N ILE A 132 -14.21 4.33 4.00
CA ILE A 132 -14.62 3.56 2.82
C ILE A 132 -15.97 2.87 3.07
N THR A 133 -16.17 2.25 4.23
CA THR A 133 -17.43 1.55 4.56
C THR A 133 -18.58 2.50 4.93
N GLY A 134 -18.26 3.63 5.57
CA GLY A 134 -19.22 4.64 6.02
C GLY A 134 -19.79 5.53 4.92
N SER A 135 -19.20 5.54 3.71
CA SER A 135 -19.69 6.33 2.56
C SER A 135 -21.04 5.86 2.00
N ARG A 136 -21.65 4.80 2.54
CA ARG A 136 -22.95 4.27 2.10
C ARG A 136 -24.19 4.97 2.70
N GLY A 137 -24.04 6.06 3.45
CA GLY A 137 -25.14 6.76 4.13
C GLY A 137 -25.50 8.17 3.64
N GLY A 138 -25.00 8.62 2.49
CA GLY A 138 -25.09 10.03 2.07
C GLY A 138 -25.57 10.29 0.65
N ARG A 139 -26.62 9.59 0.18
CA ARG A 139 -27.39 10.04 -1.00
C ARG A 139 -28.88 9.90 -0.73
N HIS A 140 -29.48 10.96 -0.22
CA HIS A 140 -30.83 11.38 -0.61
C HIS A 140 -31.10 12.81 -0.11
N ARG A 141 -30.93 13.79 -0.99
CA ARG A 141 -32.05 14.64 -1.39
C ARG A 141 -31.74 15.25 -2.75
N ARG A 142 -32.57 14.91 -3.73
CA ARG A 142 -32.77 15.73 -4.92
C ARG A 142 -33.37 17.03 -4.42
N ASP A 143 -32.73 18.15 -4.70
CA ASP A 143 -33.37 19.45 -4.65
C ASP A 143 -33.65 19.85 -6.11
N ASN A 144 -34.96 19.96 -6.39
CA ASN A 144 -35.67 20.47 -7.57
C ASN A 144 -35.09 20.18 -8.96
#